data_AF-A0A7V9TB60-F1
#
_entry.id   AF-A0A7V9TB60-F1
#
_cell.length_a   1.000
_cell.length_b   1.000
_cell.length_c   1.000
_cell.angle_alpha   90.00
_cell.angle_beta   90.00
_cell.angle_gamma   90.00
#
_symmetry.space_group_name_H-M   'P 1'
#
loop_
_entity.id
_entity.type
_entity.pdbx_description
1 polymer ?
#
loop_
_entity_poly.entity_id
_entity_poly.type
_entity_poly.pdbx_seq_one_letter_code
_entity_poly.pdbx_strand_id
1 'polypeptide(L)'
;MSGRRALFAILALGAVVELALLLVILGRDDAEVATITHTDRGTNGTSATLPLHPVAGNFKPDDTKLEQCSEQTCVEQAYGNIAYYEGPKAAFTLVERLYAGGADPNCHRIVHAIGGATLARNKKNVARTFAQGSSTCWSGYYHGVLERAFVDVASYDPAALGAKSRDLCADRQVRKSTWLAYQCLHGLGHGLMITTGYQLPLSLEVCKRLASRWDRTSCKGGVFMENILTSYGGQSPWVRNDDPLYPCNWVAREDKYSCYQQATTRI
;
A
#
# COMPACT_ATOMS: atom_id res chain seq x y z
N MET A 1 -13.00 42.51 -54.51
CA MET A 1 -11.63 41.97 -54.47
C MET A 1 -11.58 40.71 -55.31
N SER A 2 -10.68 40.63 -56.31
CA SER A 2 -10.55 39.45 -57.20
C SER A 2 -10.22 38.18 -56.38
N GLY A 3 -10.85 37.04 -56.70
CA GLY A 3 -10.69 35.77 -55.97
C GLY A 3 -9.23 35.31 -55.83
N ARG A 4 -8.33 35.74 -56.72
CA ARG A 4 -6.89 35.53 -56.58
C ARG A 4 -6.31 36.21 -55.32
N ARG A 5 -6.75 37.43 -55.00
CA ARG A 5 -6.28 38.16 -53.80
C ARG A 5 -6.75 37.50 -52.50
N ALA A 6 -7.93 36.88 -52.49
CA ALA A 6 -8.43 36.13 -51.34
C ALA A 6 -7.63 34.83 -51.13
N LEU A 7 -7.30 34.12 -52.22
CA LEU A 7 -6.49 32.90 -52.15
C LEU A 7 -5.06 33.18 -51.65
N PHE A 8 -4.44 34.26 -52.13
CA PHE A 8 -3.13 34.71 -51.64
C PHE A 8 -3.17 35.11 -50.16
N ALA A 9 -4.24 35.75 -49.70
CA ALA A 9 -4.39 36.12 -48.29
C ALA A 9 -4.53 34.89 -47.38
N ILE A 10 -5.30 33.88 -47.80
CA ILE A 10 -5.49 32.63 -47.03
C ILE A 10 -4.19 31.82 -46.96
N LEU A 11 -3.46 31.70 -48.08
CA LEU A 11 -2.18 31.00 -48.11
C LEU A 11 -1.11 31.71 -47.27
N ALA A 12 -1.08 33.05 -47.31
CA ALA A 12 -0.18 33.84 -46.47
C ALA A 12 -0.50 33.70 -44.98
N LEU A 13 -1.78 33.68 -44.60
CA LEU A 13 -2.21 33.45 -43.21
C LEU A 13 -1.86 32.05 -42.72
N GLY A 14 -2.06 31.02 -43.54
CA GLY A 14 -1.67 29.64 -43.21
C GLY A 14 -0.17 29.49 -42.97
N ALA A 15 0.65 30.09 -43.83
CA ALA A 15 2.11 30.07 -43.68
C ALA A 15 2.60 30.79 -42.41
N VAL A 16 1.95 31.89 -42.00
CA VAL A 16 2.28 32.60 -40.76
C VAL A 16 1.93 31.79 -39.52
N VAL A 17 0.80 31.07 -39.53
CA VAL A 17 0.38 30.22 -38.41
C VAL A 17 1.30 29.00 -38.25
N GLU A 18 1.66 28.35 -39.35
CA GLU A 18 2.63 27.24 -39.37
C GLU A 18 4.00 27.70 -38.86
N LEU A 19 4.49 28.85 -39.32
CA LEU A 19 5.77 29.40 -38.88
C LEU A 19 5.76 29.80 -37.39
N ALA A 20 4.64 30.34 -36.89
CA ALA A 20 4.47 30.66 -35.47
C ALA A 20 4.42 29.39 -34.60
N LEU A 21 3.75 28.32 -35.05
CA LEU A 21 3.77 27.03 -34.35
C LEU A 21 5.18 26.42 -34.34
N LEU A 22 5.90 26.46 -35.45
CA LEU A 22 7.29 26.00 -35.53
C LEU A 22 8.21 26.82 -34.61
N LEU A 23 8.02 28.13 -34.50
CA LEU A 23 8.77 28.98 -33.55
C LEU A 23 8.46 28.65 -32.09
N VAL A 24 7.22 28.26 -31.75
CA VAL A 24 6.86 27.81 -30.39
C VAL A 24 7.43 26.43 -30.07
N ILE A 25 7.50 25.54 -31.06
CA ILE A 25 8.06 24.18 -30.89
C ILE A 25 9.59 24.23 -30.84
N LEU A 26 10.23 25.06 -31.67
CA LEU A 26 11.69 25.21 -31.74
C LEU A 26 12.26 26.17 -30.68
N GLY A 27 11.44 27.07 -30.12
CA GLY A 27 11.83 27.96 -29.03
C GLY A 27 11.67 27.35 -27.63
N ARG A 28 11.29 26.06 -27.54
CA ARG A 28 11.20 25.32 -26.30
C ARG A 28 12.51 24.59 -26.05
N ASP A 29 13.54 25.35 -25.68
CA ASP A 29 14.80 24.81 -25.20
C ASP A 29 14.58 24.06 -23.87
N ASP A 30 14.83 22.75 -23.90
CA ASP A 30 15.01 21.91 -22.72
C ASP A 30 16.32 22.30 -22.01
N ALA A 31 16.28 23.20 -21.03
CA ALA A 31 17.36 23.36 -20.05
C ALA A 31 16.93 24.16 -18.82
N GLU A 32 16.22 23.53 -17.90
CA GLU A 32 16.44 23.83 -16.47
C GLU A 32 16.45 22.51 -15.70
N VAL A 33 17.54 21.76 -15.86
CA VAL A 33 17.97 20.82 -14.82
C VAL A 33 18.38 21.70 -13.64
N ALA A 34 17.42 21.99 -12.78
CA ALA A 34 17.69 22.56 -11.48
C ALA A 34 18.61 21.59 -10.73
N THR A 35 19.90 21.89 -10.76
CA THR A 35 20.90 21.27 -9.90
C THR A 35 20.55 21.73 -8.50
N ILE A 36 19.79 20.92 -7.77
CA ILE A 36 19.59 21.11 -6.33
C ILE A 36 20.93 20.81 -5.68
N THR A 37 21.74 21.85 -5.52
CA THR A 37 22.79 21.87 -4.51
C THR A 37 22.10 21.78 -3.17
N HIS A 38 22.12 20.58 -2.57
CA HIS A 38 21.83 20.40 -1.16
C HIS A 38 22.88 21.20 -0.37
N THR A 39 22.56 22.45 -0.03
CA THR A 39 23.19 23.11 1.12
C THR A 39 22.78 22.32 2.34
N ASP A 40 23.75 21.56 2.85
CA ASP A 40 23.72 20.82 4.08
C ASP A 40 23.48 21.80 5.25
N ARG A 41 22.21 22.00 5.60
CA ARG A 41 21.81 22.50 6.91
C ARG A 41 21.15 21.36 7.66
N GLY A 42 22.01 20.53 8.21
CA GLY A 42 21.88 19.90 9.51
C GLY A 42 20.46 19.60 9.97
N THR A 43 19.92 18.48 9.51
CA THR A 43 19.13 17.61 10.39
C THR A 43 19.67 16.19 10.22
N ASN A 44 20.45 15.76 11.21
CA ASN A 44 20.65 14.34 11.49
C ASN A 44 19.29 13.74 11.87
N GLY A 45 18.47 13.46 10.87
CA GLY A 45 17.24 12.70 10.98
C GLY A 45 17.49 11.38 10.27
N THR A 46 18.17 10.46 10.95
CA THR A 46 18.08 9.02 10.62
C THR A 46 16.63 8.69 10.34
N SER A 47 16.34 8.29 9.09
CA SER A 47 15.03 7.78 8.70
C SER A 47 14.76 6.57 9.57
N ALA A 48 14.05 6.79 10.68
CA ALA A 48 13.71 5.75 11.62
C ALA A 48 12.62 4.91 10.94
N THR A 49 13.04 3.89 10.20
CA THR A 49 12.17 2.77 9.82
C THR A 49 11.39 2.36 11.06
N LEU A 50 10.06 2.41 10.99
CA LEU A 50 9.24 1.91 12.08
C LEU A 50 9.60 0.43 12.28
N PRO A 51 9.93 -0.01 13.49
CA PRO A 51 10.27 -1.41 13.74
C PRO A 51 9.07 -2.28 13.35
N LEU A 52 9.34 -3.34 12.57
CA LEU A 52 8.35 -4.37 12.27
C LEU A 52 7.68 -4.81 13.56
N HIS A 53 6.35 -4.75 13.61
CA HIS A 53 5.62 -5.11 14.82
C HIS A 53 5.90 -6.58 15.18
N PRO A 54 6.34 -6.90 16.41
CA PRO A 54 6.89 -8.24 16.73
C PRO A 54 5.93 -9.40 16.47
N VAL A 55 4.61 -9.15 16.56
CA VAL A 55 3.58 -10.21 16.54
C VAL A 55 3.08 -10.50 15.14
N ALA A 56 3.02 -9.49 14.27
CA ALA A 56 2.39 -9.61 12.97
C ALA A 56 3.46 -9.60 11.88
N GLY A 57 3.50 -10.72 11.16
CA GLY A 57 4.62 -11.08 10.30
C GLY A 57 5.54 -12.15 10.90
N ASN A 58 5.81 -12.13 12.20
CA ASN A 58 6.75 -13.08 12.84
C ASN A 58 6.08 -14.08 13.78
N PHE A 59 4.76 -14.25 13.69
CA PHE A 59 4.01 -15.21 14.49
C PHE A 59 4.67 -16.58 14.56
N LYS A 60 4.89 -17.04 15.80
CA LYS A 60 5.24 -18.40 16.16
C LYS A 60 4.22 -18.88 17.19
N PRO A 61 3.66 -20.08 17.03
CA PRO A 61 2.69 -20.58 18.00
C PRO A 61 3.37 -20.86 19.33
N ASP A 62 2.69 -20.53 20.43
CA ASP A 62 3.10 -20.81 21.81
C ASP A 62 1.88 -21.20 22.66
N ASP A 63 2.05 -21.26 23.99
CA ASP A 63 1.01 -21.69 24.92
C ASP A 63 0.17 -20.53 25.49
N THR A 64 0.39 -19.29 25.05
CA THR A 64 -0.32 -18.09 25.54
C THR A 64 -1.84 -18.22 25.35
N LYS A 65 -2.60 -17.96 26.42
CA LYS A 65 -4.08 -18.01 26.43
C LYS A 65 -4.69 -16.64 26.76
N LEU A 66 -5.91 -16.38 26.27
CA LEU A 66 -6.57 -15.09 26.43
C LEU A 66 -6.78 -14.70 27.89
N GLU A 67 -7.08 -15.67 28.75
CA GLU A 67 -7.37 -15.45 30.18
C GLU A 67 -6.14 -14.98 30.96
N GLN A 68 -4.94 -15.13 30.40
CA GLN A 68 -3.67 -14.78 31.02
C GLN A 68 -3.15 -13.41 30.57
N CYS A 69 -3.85 -12.74 29.66
CA CYS A 69 -3.35 -11.54 29.01
C CYS A 69 -3.83 -10.25 29.67
N SER A 70 -2.88 -9.36 29.99
CA SER A 70 -3.14 -7.98 30.42
C SER A 70 -2.74 -6.94 29.38
N GLU A 71 -1.86 -7.29 28.45
CA GLU A 71 -1.29 -6.39 27.44
C GLU A 71 -1.76 -6.75 26.02
N GLN A 72 -1.86 -5.74 25.15
CA GLN A 72 -2.35 -5.89 23.78
C GLN A 72 -1.57 -6.92 22.96
N THR A 73 -0.24 -6.97 23.09
CA THR A 73 0.60 -7.94 22.37
C THR A 73 0.39 -9.38 22.84
N CYS A 74 0.06 -9.59 24.12
CA CYS A 74 -0.34 -10.90 24.63
C CYS A 74 -1.68 -11.33 24.03
N VAL A 75 -2.65 -10.40 24.00
CA VAL A 75 -3.98 -10.66 23.41
C VAL A 75 -3.83 -11.04 21.94
N GLU A 76 -3.03 -10.31 21.16
CA GLU A 76 -2.72 -10.64 19.77
C GLU A 76 -2.12 -12.05 19.61
N GLN A 77 -1.13 -12.41 20.45
CA GLN A 77 -0.52 -13.73 20.44
C GLN A 77 -1.53 -14.84 20.78
N ALA A 78 -2.38 -14.64 21.79
CA ALA A 78 -3.41 -15.60 22.18
C ALA A 78 -4.45 -15.83 21.06
N TYR A 79 -4.93 -14.76 20.43
CA TYR A 79 -5.80 -14.86 19.25
C TYR A 79 -5.11 -15.55 18.07
N GLY A 80 -3.82 -15.26 17.86
CA GLY A 80 -2.98 -15.96 16.89
C GLY A 80 -2.90 -17.46 17.18
N ASN A 81 -2.70 -17.87 18.43
CA ASN A 81 -2.69 -19.27 18.83
C ASN A 81 -4.03 -19.96 18.53
N ILE A 82 -5.16 -19.32 18.86
CA ILE A 82 -6.50 -19.85 18.54
C ILE A 82 -6.62 -20.04 17.01
N ALA A 83 -6.23 -19.04 16.22
CA ALA A 83 -6.27 -19.14 14.76
C ALA A 83 -5.34 -20.25 14.22
N TYR A 84 -4.16 -20.42 14.83
CA TYR A 84 -3.19 -21.42 14.42
C TYR A 84 -3.63 -22.85 14.76
N TYR A 85 -4.14 -23.09 15.97
CA TYR A 85 -4.50 -24.44 16.46
C TYR A 85 -5.93 -24.85 16.11
N GLU A 86 -6.89 -23.93 16.19
CA GLU A 86 -8.32 -24.22 16.00
C GLU A 86 -8.83 -23.74 14.64
N GLY A 87 -8.22 -22.68 14.10
CA GLY A 87 -8.54 -22.11 12.80
C GLY A 87 -9.12 -20.69 12.90
N PRO A 88 -9.05 -19.90 11.82
CA PRO A 88 -9.43 -18.49 11.83
C PRO A 88 -10.90 -18.27 12.22
N LYS A 89 -11.80 -19.19 11.85
CA LYS A 89 -13.23 -19.09 12.19
C LYS A 89 -13.46 -19.08 13.70
N ALA A 90 -12.74 -19.90 14.47
CA ALA A 90 -12.84 -19.94 15.92
C ALA A 90 -12.40 -18.60 16.52
N ALA A 91 -11.27 -18.07 16.05
CA ALA A 91 -10.78 -16.76 16.47
C ALA A 91 -11.77 -15.62 16.13
N PHE A 92 -12.33 -15.60 14.92
CA PHE A 92 -13.31 -14.58 14.51
C PHE A 92 -14.59 -14.62 15.34
N THR A 93 -15.09 -15.80 15.71
CA THR A 93 -16.26 -15.91 16.60
C THR A 93 -16.03 -15.20 17.93
N LEU A 94 -14.80 -15.27 18.47
CA LEU A 94 -14.44 -14.57 19.70
C LEU A 94 -14.27 -13.06 19.47
N VAL A 95 -13.64 -12.66 18.35
CA VAL A 95 -13.50 -11.25 17.96
C VAL A 95 -14.87 -10.57 17.83
N GLU A 96 -15.81 -11.20 17.13
CA GLU A 96 -17.15 -10.66 16.90
C GLU A 96 -17.93 -10.48 18.22
N ARG A 97 -17.74 -11.40 19.16
CA ARG A 97 -18.35 -11.32 20.49
C ARG A 97 -17.81 -10.14 21.31
N LEU A 98 -16.51 -9.90 21.27
CA LEU A 98 -15.88 -8.87 22.11
C LEU A 98 -15.94 -7.47 21.50
N TYR A 99 -15.84 -7.35 20.18
CA TYR A 99 -15.67 -6.07 19.49
C TYR A 99 -16.88 -5.63 18.66
N ALA A 100 -17.99 -6.39 18.69
CA ALA A 100 -19.31 -6.04 18.16
C ALA A 100 -19.31 -5.40 16.75
N GLY A 101 -18.43 -5.87 15.85
CA GLY A 101 -18.32 -5.35 14.48
C GLY A 101 -17.10 -4.46 14.21
N GLY A 102 -16.27 -4.20 15.23
CA GLY A 102 -14.89 -3.79 15.03
C GLY A 102 -14.62 -2.30 15.03
N ALA A 103 -15.32 -1.50 15.85
CA ALA A 103 -15.01 -0.08 16.01
C ALA A 103 -13.76 0.19 16.87
N ASP A 104 -13.31 -0.80 17.64
CA ASP A 104 -12.10 -0.70 18.47
C ASP A 104 -10.82 -0.83 17.61
N PRO A 105 -9.89 0.15 17.67
CA PRO A 105 -8.60 0.07 16.98
C PRO A 105 -7.78 -1.19 17.31
N ASN A 106 -7.89 -1.71 18.53
CA ASN A 106 -7.23 -2.95 18.95
C ASN A 106 -7.76 -4.17 18.19
N CYS A 107 -9.01 -4.12 17.74
CA CYS A 107 -9.57 -5.22 16.95
C CYS A 107 -8.81 -5.41 15.64
N HIS A 108 -8.40 -4.31 14.98
CA HIS A 108 -7.63 -4.37 13.73
C HIS A 108 -6.32 -5.13 13.95
N ARG A 109 -5.58 -4.76 14.99
CA ARG A 109 -4.31 -5.41 15.34
C ARG A 109 -4.48 -6.89 15.66
N ILE A 110 -5.55 -7.26 16.37
CA ILE A 110 -5.87 -8.67 16.66
C ILE A 110 -6.10 -9.46 15.38
N VAL A 111 -6.88 -8.93 14.44
CA VAL A 111 -7.15 -9.65 13.19
C VAL A 111 -5.90 -9.75 12.30
N HIS A 112 -4.93 -8.84 12.39
CA HIS A 112 -3.61 -9.01 11.77
C HIS A 112 -2.90 -10.26 12.30
N ALA A 113 -2.85 -10.42 13.64
CA ALA A 113 -2.24 -11.59 14.26
C ALA A 113 -2.94 -12.89 13.84
N ILE A 114 -4.29 -12.90 13.78
CA ILE A 114 -5.08 -14.03 13.27
C ILE A 114 -4.69 -14.36 11.81
N GLY A 115 -4.52 -13.35 10.96
CA GLY A 115 -4.08 -13.50 9.57
C GLY A 115 -2.71 -14.16 9.45
N GLY A 116 -1.71 -13.61 10.14
CA GLY A 116 -0.34 -14.15 10.14
C GLY A 116 -0.27 -15.58 10.68
N ALA A 117 -0.99 -15.85 11.77
CA ALA A 117 -1.08 -17.18 12.36
C ALA A 117 -1.77 -18.19 11.44
N THR A 118 -2.83 -17.77 10.75
CA THR A 118 -3.50 -18.65 9.79
C THR A 118 -2.61 -18.95 8.59
N LEU A 119 -1.82 -17.98 8.12
CA LEU A 119 -0.86 -18.23 7.05
C LEU A 119 0.21 -19.24 7.50
N ALA A 120 0.68 -19.15 8.74
CA ALA A 120 1.58 -20.14 9.33
C ALA A 120 0.93 -21.54 9.37
N ARG A 121 -0.32 -21.65 9.85
CA ARG A 121 -1.12 -22.90 9.86
C ARG A 121 -1.24 -23.50 8.45
N ASN A 122 -1.50 -22.65 7.45
CA ASN A 122 -1.67 -23.06 6.06
C ASN A 122 -0.34 -23.21 5.31
N LYS A 123 0.81 -23.28 6.01
CA LYS A 123 2.14 -23.50 5.42
C LYS A 123 2.48 -22.48 4.32
N LYS A 124 2.21 -21.20 4.58
CA LYS A 124 2.47 -20.07 3.66
C LYS A 124 1.61 -20.08 2.38
N ASN A 125 0.55 -20.87 2.31
CA ASN A 125 -0.41 -20.83 1.20
C ASN A 125 -1.35 -19.62 1.34
N VAL A 126 -1.06 -18.54 0.61
CA VAL A 126 -1.83 -17.29 0.66
C VAL A 126 -3.24 -17.47 0.15
N ALA A 127 -3.45 -18.14 -0.99
CA ALA A 127 -4.78 -18.32 -1.58
C ALA A 127 -5.74 -19.07 -0.65
N ARG A 128 -5.30 -20.18 -0.06
CA ARG A 128 -6.05 -20.92 0.95
C ARG A 128 -6.38 -20.06 2.16
N THR A 129 -5.42 -19.26 2.61
CA THR A 129 -5.57 -18.39 3.77
C THR A 129 -6.58 -17.27 3.50
N PHE A 130 -6.49 -16.62 2.33
CA PHE A 130 -7.45 -15.61 1.89
C PHE A 130 -8.88 -16.16 1.83
N ALA A 131 -9.06 -17.39 1.35
CA ALA A 131 -10.38 -18.04 1.32
C ALA A 131 -11.01 -18.28 2.71
N GLN A 132 -10.24 -18.16 3.79
CA GLN A 132 -10.69 -18.36 5.17
C GLN A 132 -10.84 -17.04 5.95
N GLY A 133 -10.59 -15.90 5.30
CA GLY A 133 -10.58 -14.59 5.93
C GLY A 133 -11.96 -13.97 6.14
N SER A 134 -11.99 -12.89 6.90
CA SER A 134 -13.14 -12.00 7.09
C SER A 134 -12.68 -10.54 6.92
N SER A 135 -13.60 -9.68 6.48
CA SER A 135 -13.39 -8.23 6.45
C SER A 135 -13.61 -7.55 7.82
N THR A 136 -13.98 -8.32 8.84
CA THR A 136 -14.12 -7.85 10.23
C THR A 136 -12.89 -7.05 10.66
N CYS A 137 -13.12 -5.90 11.31
CA CYS A 137 -12.07 -4.99 11.76
C CYS A 137 -11.19 -4.47 10.61
N TRP A 138 -11.87 -3.89 9.61
CA TRP A 138 -11.28 -3.25 8.42
C TRP A 138 -10.32 -4.14 7.64
N SER A 139 -10.72 -5.40 7.40
CA SER A 139 -9.94 -6.35 6.60
C SER A 139 -8.54 -6.66 7.12
N GLY A 140 -8.23 -6.34 8.39
CA GLY A 140 -6.89 -6.50 8.93
C GLY A 140 -6.36 -7.95 8.90
N TYR A 141 -7.24 -8.95 8.85
CA TYR A 141 -6.85 -10.33 8.57
C TYR A 141 -6.02 -10.46 7.30
N TYR A 142 -6.48 -9.88 6.20
CA TYR A 142 -5.80 -9.98 4.91
C TYR A 142 -4.45 -9.26 4.94
N HIS A 143 -4.33 -8.18 5.72
CA HIS A 143 -3.08 -7.45 5.91
C HIS A 143 -2.07 -8.33 6.65
N GLY A 144 -2.45 -8.92 7.78
CA GLY A 144 -1.58 -9.81 8.55
C GLY A 144 -1.13 -11.06 7.79
N VAL A 145 -1.94 -11.58 6.85
CA VAL A 145 -1.52 -12.63 5.92
C VAL A 145 -0.35 -12.15 5.06
N LEU A 146 -0.47 -10.98 4.46
CA LEU A 146 0.54 -10.50 3.51
C LEU A 146 1.80 -10.01 4.20
N GLU A 147 1.72 -9.42 5.38
CA GLU A 147 2.88 -9.16 6.23
C GLU A 147 3.67 -10.45 6.51
N ARG A 148 2.99 -11.52 6.95
CA ARG A 148 3.63 -12.83 7.16
C ARG A 148 4.19 -13.43 5.88
N ALA A 149 3.64 -13.09 4.71
CA ALA A 149 4.14 -13.59 3.44
C ALA A 149 5.48 -12.95 3.01
N PHE A 150 5.85 -11.80 3.59
CA PHE A 150 7.06 -11.04 3.25
C PHE A 150 8.23 -11.18 4.22
N VAL A 151 8.04 -11.79 5.40
CA VAL A 151 9.11 -11.87 6.42
C VAL A 151 10.35 -12.67 6.06
N ASP A 152 10.28 -13.56 5.07
CA ASP A 152 11.46 -14.30 4.58
C ASP A 152 12.05 -13.65 3.31
N VAL A 153 11.66 -12.43 2.97
CA VAL A 153 12.26 -11.73 1.84
C VAL A 153 13.70 -11.37 2.15
N ALA A 154 14.62 -11.95 1.38
CA ALA A 154 16.06 -11.77 1.53
C ALA A 154 16.57 -10.41 1.02
N SER A 155 15.78 -9.68 0.24
CA SER A 155 16.18 -8.40 -0.35
C SER A 155 14.99 -7.46 -0.53
N TYR A 156 15.15 -6.21 -0.10
CA TYR A 156 14.21 -5.12 -0.34
C TYR A 156 14.37 -4.47 -1.73
N ASP A 157 15.06 -5.14 -2.65
CA ASP A 157 15.11 -4.75 -4.06
C ASP A 157 13.70 -4.74 -4.68
N PRO A 158 13.29 -3.66 -5.39
CA PRO A 158 11.97 -3.56 -5.99
C PRO A 158 11.63 -4.70 -6.96
N ALA A 159 12.60 -5.25 -7.70
CA ALA A 159 12.34 -6.33 -8.64
C ALA A 159 12.06 -7.66 -7.92
N ALA A 160 12.83 -7.97 -6.88
CA ALA A 160 12.60 -9.15 -6.02
C ALA A 160 11.25 -9.08 -5.30
N LEU A 161 10.96 -7.94 -4.65
CA LEU A 161 9.67 -7.69 -4.02
C LEU A 161 8.52 -7.71 -5.02
N GLY A 162 8.72 -7.13 -6.20
CA GLY A 162 7.73 -7.14 -7.29
C GLY A 162 7.41 -8.54 -7.80
N ALA A 163 8.43 -9.40 -7.96
CA ALA A 163 8.23 -10.80 -8.34
C ALA A 163 7.40 -11.54 -7.29
N LYS A 164 7.80 -11.45 -6.02
CA LYS A 164 7.03 -12.04 -4.92
C LYS A 164 5.60 -11.52 -4.88
N SER A 165 5.41 -10.21 -5.04
CA SER A 165 4.11 -9.54 -5.01
C SER A 165 3.17 -10.01 -6.12
N ARG A 166 3.69 -10.20 -7.34
CA ARG A 166 2.92 -10.78 -8.45
C ARG A 166 2.45 -12.19 -8.12
N ASP A 167 3.33 -13.02 -7.57
CA ASP A 167 3.01 -14.42 -7.29
C ASP A 167 1.95 -14.56 -6.19
N LEU A 168 2.00 -13.72 -5.16
CA LEU A 168 1.10 -13.79 -4.00
C LEU A 168 -0.38 -13.69 -4.37
N CYS A 169 -0.72 -12.83 -5.33
CA CYS A 169 -2.10 -12.60 -5.76
C CYS A 169 -2.43 -13.22 -7.12
N ALA A 170 -1.51 -13.96 -7.76
CA ALA A 170 -1.73 -14.58 -9.06
C ALA A 170 -2.59 -15.86 -9.00
N ASP A 171 -2.82 -16.43 -7.81
CA ASP A 171 -3.56 -17.68 -7.67
C ASP A 171 -4.98 -17.60 -8.26
N ARG A 172 -5.37 -18.63 -9.03
CA ARG A 172 -6.66 -18.67 -9.73
C ARG A 172 -7.85 -18.57 -8.79
N GLN A 173 -7.78 -19.08 -7.56
CA GLN A 173 -8.86 -18.97 -6.58
C GLN A 173 -9.03 -17.53 -6.12
N VAL A 174 -7.94 -16.79 -5.91
CA VAL A 174 -7.97 -15.35 -5.59
C VAL A 174 -8.51 -14.56 -6.79
N ARG A 175 -8.05 -14.89 -8.01
CA ARG A 175 -8.44 -14.19 -9.25
C ARG A 175 -9.85 -14.50 -9.75
N LYS A 176 -10.55 -15.50 -9.19
CA LYS A 176 -11.95 -15.82 -9.53
C LYS A 176 -12.96 -14.77 -9.06
N SER A 177 -12.60 -13.96 -8.06
CA SER A 177 -13.47 -12.92 -7.50
C SER A 177 -12.72 -11.60 -7.53
N THR A 178 -13.29 -10.59 -8.20
CA THR A 178 -12.74 -9.23 -8.21
C THR A 178 -12.62 -8.68 -6.79
N TRP A 179 -13.54 -9.05 -5.90
CA TRP A 179 -13.48 -8.66 -4.50
C TRP A 179 -12.30 -9.30 -3.77
N LEU A 180 -12.08 -10.61 -3.91
CA LEU A 180 -10.91 -11.29 -3.30
C LEU A 180 -9.59 -10.79 -3.89
N ALA A 181 -9.54 -10.59 -5.22
CA ALA A 181 -8.39 -10.00 -5.87
C ALA A 181 -8.10 -8.60 -5.33
N TYR A 182 -9.13 -7.78 -5.13
CA TYR A 182 -8.98 -6.44 -4.54
C TYR A 182 -8.45 -6.54 -3.11
N GLN A 183 -9.02 -7.39 -2.25
CA GLN A 183 -8.53 -7.57 -0.88
C GLN A 183 -7.06 -8.01 -0.87
N CYS A 184 -6.64 -8.88 -1.81
CA CYS A 184 -5.25 -9.30 -1.92
C CYS A 184 -4.33 -8.17 -2.36
N LEU A 185 -4.71 -7.45 -3.42
CA LEU A 185 -3.88 -6.39 -3.97
C LEU A 185 -3.83 -5.17 -3.06
N HIS A 186 -4.93 -4.82 -2.42
CA HIS A 186 -4.98 -3.74 -1.43
C HIS A 186 -4.14 -4.10 -0.21
N GLY A 187 -4.37 -5.27 0.39
CA GLY A 187 -3.57 -5.75 1.52
C GLY A 187 -2.08 -5.90 1.18
N LEU A 188 -1.75 -6.17 -0.08
CA LEU A 188 -0.37 -6.21 -0.57
C LEU A 188 0.30 -4.84 -0.41
N GLY A 189 -0.43 -3.75 -0.68
CA GLY A 189 0.05 -2.40 -0.44
C GLY A 189 0.35 -2.12 1.03
N HIS A 190 -0.53 -2.53 1.95
CA HIS A 190 -0.29 -2.43 3.39
C HIS A 190 0.97 -3.22 3.78
N GLY A 191 1.03 -4.50 3.39
CA GLY A 191 2.16 -5.38 3.68
C GLY A 191 3.49 -4.82 3.16
N LEU A 192 3.53 -4.17 1.99
CA LEU A 192 4.73 -3.52 1.46
C LEU A 192 5.18 -2.34 2.33
N MET A 193 4.26 -1.47 2.75
CA MET A 193 4.59 -0.36 3.64
C MET A 193 5.17 -0.85 4.97
N ILE A 194 4.53 -1.85 5.59
CA ILE A 194 4.99 -2.41 6.86
C ILE A 194 6.34 -3.11 6.70
N THR A 195 6.48 -3.97 5.70
CA THR A 195 7.71 -4.77 5.49
C THR A 195 8.90 -3.88 5.13
N THR A 196 8.68 -2.80 4.40
CA THR A 196 9.76 -1.87 4.03
C THR A 196 10.07 -0.84 5.12
N GLY A 197 9.40 -0.89 6.28
CA GLY A 197 9.57 0.09 7.35
C GLY A 197 9.08 1.49 6.95
N TYR A 198 7.96 1.54 6.22
CA TYR A 198 7.29 2.74 5.69
C TYR A 198 8.12 3.52 4.65
N GLN A 199 8.89 2.81 3.81
CA GLN A 199 9.52 3.41 2.64
C GLN A 199 8.49 3.55 1.50
N LEU A 200 7.74 4.66 1.53
CA LEU A 200 6.68 4.95 0.56
C LEU A 200 7.14 4.86 -0.91
N PRO A 201 8.26 5.50 -1.34
CA PRO A 201 8.71 5.41 -2.72
C PRO A 201 9.00 3.98 -3.16
N LEU A 202 9.63 3.17 -2.30
CA LEU A 202 9.92 1.76 -2.56
C LEU A 202 8.62 0.96 -2.73
N SER A 203 7.66 1.13 -1.82
CA SER A 203 6.37 0.43 -1.87
C SER A 203 5.59 0.75 -3.15
N LEU A 204 5.56 2.02 -3.56
CA LEU A 204 4.95 2.43 -4.83
C LEU A 204 5.67 1.83 -6.04
N GLU A 205 7.00 1.78 -6.01
CA GLU A 205 7.83 1.22 -7.07
C GLU A 205 7.61 -0.30 -7.23
N VAL A 206 7.38 -1.01 -6.13
CA VAL A 206 6.96 -2.42 -6.16
C VAL A 206 5.56 -2.55 -6.76
N CYS A 207 4.58 -1.74 -6.33
CA CYS A 207 3.23 -1.77 -6.90
C CYS A 207 3.24 -1.52 -8.42
N LYS A 208 4.13 -0.68 -8.96
CA LYS A 208 4.25 -0.45 -10.41
C LYS A 208 4.63 -1.70 -11.21
N ARG A 209 5.21 -2.71 -10.57
CA ARG A 209 5.63 -3.97 -11.20
C ARG A 209 4.52 -5.01 -11.30
N LEU A 210 3.30 -4.66 -10.88
CA LEU A 210 2.12 -5.51 -11.05
C LEU A 210 1.57 -5.43 -12.47
N ALA A 211 0.99 -6.55 -12.93
CA ALA A 211 0.70 -6.80 -14.33
C ALA A 211 -0.30 -5.80 -14.93
N SER A 212 -1.47 -5.64 -14.31
CA SER A 212 -2.53 -4.77 -14.86
C SER A 212 -2.58 -3.41 -14.17
N ARG A 213 -3.12 -2.40 -14.87
CA ARG A 213 -3.36 -1.07 -14.28
C ARG A 213 -4.22 -1.15 -13.03
N TRP A 214 -5.23 -2.01 -13.04
CA TRP A 214 -6.09 -2.21 -11.88
C TRP A 214 -5.31 -2.79 -10.69
N ASP A 215 -4.47 -3.81 -10.91
CA ASP A 215 -3.62 -4.37 -9.85
C ASP A 215 -2.70 -3.31 -9.24
N ARG A 216 -2.07 -2.49 -10.09
CA ARG A 216 -1.21 -1.37 -9.66
C ARG A 216 -1.99 -0.37 -8.80
N THR A 217 -3.17 0.06 -9.26
CA THR A 217 -4.00 1.04 -8.53
C THR A 217 -4.53 0.48 -7.20
N SER A 218 -4.97 -0.77 -7.17
CA SER A 218 -5.42 -1.43 -5.92
C SER A 218 -4.29 -1.53 -4.89
N CYS A 219 -3.09 -1.91 -5.33
CA CYS A 219 -1.88 -1.95 -4.50
C CYS A 219 -1.51 -0.56 -3.96
N LYS A 220 -1.45 0.45 -4.83
CA LYS A 220 -1.17 1.84 -4.42
C LYS A 220 -2.19 2.37 -3.41
N GLY A 221 -3.47 1.98 -3.54
CA GLY A 221 -4.51 2.33 -2.57
C GLY A 221 -4.20 1.85 -1.15
N GLY A 222 -3.75 0.60 -1.01
CA GLY A 222 -3.34 0.06 0.29
C GLY A 222 -2.06 0.71 0.83
N VAL A 223 -1.10 1.00 -0.05
CA VAL A 223 0.13 1.74 0.31
C VAL A 223 -0.22 3.10 0.94
N PHE A 224 -1.10 3.89 0.30
CA PHE A 224 -1.49 5.20 0.81
C PHE A 224 -2.41 5.13 2.03
N MET A 225 -3.27 4.12 2.13
CA MET A 225 -4.10 3.92 3.32
C MET A 225 -3.22 3.63 4.53
N GLU A 226 -2.30 2.66 4.42
CA GLU A 226 -1.34 2.33 5.48
C GLU A 226 -0.44 3.50 5.85
N ASN A 227 -0.08 4.33 4.86
CA ASN A 227 0.71 5.53 5.10
C ASN A 227 0.01 6.50 6.05
N ILE A 228 -1.30 6.69 5.89
CA ILE A 228 -2.10 7.67 6.65
C ILE A 228 -2.60 7.08 7.97
N LEU A 229 -3.02 5.82 7.96
CA LEU A 229 -3.54 5.07 9.09
C LEU A 229 -2.65 3.85 9.31
N THR A 230 -1.58 4.03 10.08
CA THR A 230 -0.62 2.96 10.34
C THR A 230 -1.28 1.86 11.18
N SER A 231 -1.24 0.62 10.69
CA SER A 231 -1.87 -0.54 11.34
C SER A 231 -1.29 -0.87 12.73
N TYR A 232 -0.05 -0.45 13.00
CA TYR A 232 0.67 -0.73 14.25
C TYR A 232 0.85 0.49 15.16
N GLY A 233 0.19 1.59 14.83
CA GLY A 233 0.42 2.87 15.49
C GLY A 233 1.76 3.51 15.10
N GLY A 234 1.98 4.73 15.60
CA GLY A 234 3.05 5.61 15.13
C GLY A 234 2.58 6.48 13.96
N GLN A 235 3.46 7.36 13.49
CA GLN A 235 3.18 8.23 12.35
C GLN A 235 4.19 7.89 11.26
N SER A 236 3.69 7.62 10.05
CA SER A 236 4.56 7.48 8.89
C SER A 236 5.37 8.77 8.68
N PRO A 237 6.67 8.69 8.32
CA PRO A 237 7.47 9.87 8.00
C PRO A 237 6.94 10.62 6.76
N TRP A 238 6.04 9.99 5.99
CA TRP A 238 5.41 10.59 4.82
C TRP A 238 4.06 11.25 5.14
N VAL A 239 3.77 11.51 6.42
CA VAL A 239 2.56 12.18 6.88
C VAL A 239 2.95 13.43 7.66
N ARG A 240 2.40 14.57 7.26
CA ARG A 240 2.70 15.88 7.84
C ARG A 240 1.45 16.52 8.43
N ASN A 241 1.59 17.22 9.56
CA ASN A 241 0.48 17.92 10.20
C ASN A 241 0.28 19.33 9.61
N ASP A 242 1.35 19.95 9.13
CA ASP A 242 1.39 21.26 8.47
C ASP A 242 0.99 21.20 6.98
N ASP A 243 0.98 20.01 6.38
CA ASP A 243 0.53 19.77 5.00
C ASP A 243 -0.33 18.49 4.94
N PRO A 244 -1.67 18.59 5.09
CA PRO A 244 -2.57 17.44 5.02
C PRO A 244 -2.57 16.74 3.66
N LEU A 245 -2.14 17.43 2.60
CA LEU A 245 -2.07 16.88 1.24
C LEU A 245 -0.71 16.25 0.94
N TYR A 246 0.30 16.40 1.80
CA TYR A 246 1.55 15.66 1.67
C TYR A 246 1.31 14.16 1.92
N PRO A 247 1.82 13.25 1.07
CA PRO A 247 2.76 13.48 -0.03
C PRO A 247 2.08 13.54 -1.42
N CYS A 248 0.76 13.68 -1.51
CA CYS A 248 0.02 13.65 -2.79
C CYS A 248 0.42 14.77 -3.76
N ASN A 249 0.88 15.91 -3.24
CA ASN A 249 1.47 16.99 -4.02
C ASN A 249 2.87 16.63 -4.57
N TRP A 250 3.62 15.77 -3.87
CA TRP A 250 5.01 15.38 -4.14
C TRP A 250 5.17 14.13 -5.01
N VAL A 251 4.30 13.12 -4.85
CA VAL A 251 4.39 11.86 -5.59
C VAL A 251 4.20 12.03 -7.11
N ALA A 252 4.68 11.05 -7.88
CA ALA A 252 4.54 11.03 -9.33
C ALA A 252 3.08 11.11 -9.78
N ARG A 253 2.83 11.68 -10.98
CA ARG A 253 1.47 11.91 -11.53
C ARG A 253 0.58 10.66 -11.50
N GLU A 254 1.16 9.50 -11.76
CA GLU A 254 0.47 8.20 -11.79
C GLU A 254 0.06 7.66 -10.41
N ASP A 255 0.64 8.19 -9.32
CA ASP A 255 0.33 7.81 -7.94
C ASP A 255 -0.70 8.76 -7.30
N LYS A 256 -0.83 9.98 -7.84
CA LYS A 256 -1.68 11.04 -7.29
C LYS A 256 -3.12 10.61 -7.09
N TYR A 257 -3.71 9.88 -8.04
CA TYR A 257 -5.11 9.44 -7.94
C TYR A 257 -5.35 8.62 -6.67
N SER A 258 -4.57 7.56 -6.45
CA SER A 258 -4.69 6.71 -5.25
C SER A 258 -4.35 7.48 -3.98
N CYS A 259 -3.40 8.43 -4.03
CA CYS A 259 -3.06 9.24 -2.86
C CYS A 259 -4.23 10.15 -2.45
N TYR A 260 -4.79 10.92 -3.40
CA TYR A 260 -5.89 11.84 -3.10
C TYR A 260 -7.17 11.13 -2.69
N GLN A 261 -7.40 9.88 -3.12
CA GLN A 261 -8.50 9.06 -2.61
C GLN A 261 -8.40 8.81 -1.11
N GLN A 262 -7.19 8.68 -0.57
CA GLN A 262 -6.96 8.46 0.86
C GLN A 262 -6.77 9.77 1.64
N ALA A 263 -6.44 10.88 0.96
CA ALA A 263 -6.21 12.17 1.60
C ALA A 263 -7.44 12.71 2.35
N THR A 264 -8.66 12.40 1.90
CA THR A 264 -9.89 12.83 2.59
C THR A 264 -10.07 12.20 3.96
N THR A 265 -9.37 11.10 4.26
CA THR A 265 -9.36 10.52 5.62
C THR A 265 -8.63 11.44 6.63
N ARG A 266 -7.93 12.48 6.16
CA ARG A 266 -7.19 13.44 6.99
C ARG A 266 -7.83 14.84 7.08
N ILE A 267 -8.91 15.08 6.34
CA ILE A 267 -9.59 16.37 6.21
C ILE A 267 -10.98 16.24 6.79
#